data_AF-A0A427B454-F1
#
_entry.id   AF-A0A427B454-F1
#
_cell.length_a   1.000
_cell.length_b   1.000
_cell.length_c   1.000
_cell.angle_alpha   90.00
_cell.angle_beta   90.00
_cell.angle_gamma   90.00
#
_symmetry.space_group_name_H-M   'P 1'
#
loop_
_entity.id
_entity.type
_entity.pdbx_description
1 polymer ?
#
loop_
_entity_poly.entity_id
_entity_poly.type
_entity_poly.pdbx_seq_one_letter_code
_entity_poly.pdbx_strand_id
1 'polypeptide(L)'
;MAEDAILGFLQTNDEIADSHQFAAGIGVDHTELENVIKRLSGFEIVEAKDFKKDNYLLSEEGKLYALEGSPEVNFFSAVPVEGISLANLKVRVVENVEDKVKDLLKTIEEGKVVDGNDVADLSKRKLIVKQ
;
A
#
# COMPACT_ATOMS: atom_id res chain seq x y z
N MET A 1 16.52 10.80 25.82
CA MET A 1 16.10 11.86 24.86
C MET A 1 15.27 11.28 23.74
N ALA A 2 15.84 10.51 22.79
CA ALA A 2 15.05 9.89 21.72
C ALA A 2 14.05 8.82 22.23
N GLU A 3 14.47 7.99 23.19
CA GLU A 3 13.61 6.99 23.84
C GLU A 3 12.41 7.62 24.54
N ASP A 4 12.66 8.60 25.41
CA ASP A 4 11.61 9.32 26.13
C ASP A 4 10.63 10.04 25.17
N ALA A 5 11.14 10.54 24.03
CA ALA A 5 10.32 11.17 23.01
C ALA A 5 9.41 10.15 22.30
N ILE A 6 9.92 8.96 21.94
CA ILE A 6 9.11 7.88 21.34
C ILE A 6 8.02 7.45 22.32
N LEU A 7 8.39 7.08 23.54
CA LEU A 7 7.45 6.55 24.52
C LEU A 7 6.44 7.61 24.97
N GLY A 8 6.89 8.86 25.16
CA GLY A 8 6.01 9.98 25.49
C GLY A 8 5.02 10.31 24.37
N PHE A 9 5.44 10.20 23.11
CA PHE A 9 4.54 10.38 21.98
C PHE A 9 3.50 9.26 21.88
N LEU A 10 3.95 8.00 22.02
CA LEU A 10 3.08 6.80 21.99
C LEU A 10 2.14 6.70 23.20
N GLN A 11 2.40 7.44 24.27
CA GLN A 11 1.46 7.52 25.39
C GLN A 11 0.18 8.29 25.02
N THR A 12 0.26 9.22 24.05
CA THR A 12 -0.86 10.09 23.64
C THR A 12 -1.39 9.75 22.24
N ASN A 13 -0.59 9.08 21.41
CA ASN A 13 -0.90 8.72 20.04
C ASN A 13 -0.75 7.22 19.86
N ASP A 14 -1.59 6.61 19.03
CA ASP A 14 -1.57 5.16 18.84
C ASP A 14 -0.31 4.67 18.09
N GLU A 15 0.24 5.47 17.17
CA GLU A 15 1.40 5.08 16.36
C GLU A 15 2.26 6.27 15.89
N ILE A 16 3.52 5.96 15.54
CA ILE A 16 4.41 6.85 14.78
C ILE A 16 4.45 6.32 13.34
N ALA A 17 3.74 6.99 12.43
CA ALA A 17 3.57 6.50 11.05
C ALA A 17 4.86 6.56 10.21
N ASP A 18 5.72 7.56 10.43
CA ASP A 18 6.98 7.72 9.68
C ASP A 18 8.11 8.14 10.64
N SER A 19 9.07 7.23 10.83
CA SER A 19 10.21 7.45 11.72
C SER A 19 11.16 8.55 11.22
N HIS A 20 11.24 8.81 9.91
CA HIS A 20 12.05 9.92 9.37
C HIS A 20 11.40 11.26 9.68
N GLN A 21 10.09 11.38 9.47
CA GLN A 21 9.35 12.61 9.80
C GLN A 21 9.39 12.89 11.30
N PHE A 22 9.22 11.85 12.12
CA PHE A 22 9.30 11.97 13.56
C PHE A 22 10.69 12.42 14.02
N ALA A 23 11.76 11.80 13.52
CA ALA A 23 13.15 12.19 13.82
C ALA A 23 13.41 13.67 13.49
N ALA A 24 12.98 14.10 12.31
CA ALA A 24 13.10 15.51 11.88
C ALA A 24 12.29 16.45 12.78
N GLY A 25 11.09 16.05 13.21
CA GLY A 25 10.22 16.84 14.08
C GLY A 25 10.78 17.05 15.49
N ILE A 26 11.48 16.05 16.03
CA ILE A 26 12.14 16.15 17.35
C ILE A 26 13.61 16.62 17.26
N GLY A 27 14.13 16.83 16.04
CA GLY A 27 15.49 17.30 15.79
C GLY A 27 16.59 16.29 16.12
N VAL A 28 16.33 14.99 15.96
CA VAL A 28 17.27 13.89 16.24
C VAL A 28 17.70 13.25 14.92
N ASP A 29 18.94 12.75 14.86
CA ASP A 29 19.41 11.98 13.70
C ASP A 29 18.58 10.69 13.54
N HIS A 30 18.17 10.39 12.31
CA HIS A 30 17.31 9.22 12.06
C HIS A 30 18.01 7.91 12.43
N THR A 31 19.33 7.80 12.22
CA THR A 31 20.10 6.60 12.61
C THR A 31 20.07 6.40 14.12
N GLU A 32 20.16 7.49 14.90
CA GLU A 32 20.03 7.43 16.35
C GLU A 32 18.64 6.93 16.76
N LEU A 33 17.58 7.51 16.17
CA LEU A 33 16.20 7.10 16.44
C LEU A 33 15.96 5.62 16.06
N GLU A 34 16.44 5.19 14.89
CA GLU A 34 16.31 3.83 14.39
C GLU A 34 16.95 2.81 15.34
N ASN A 35 18.13 3.12 15.87
CA ASN A 35 18.79 2.27 16.86
C ASN A 35 17.98 2.15 18.15
N VAL A 36 17.33 3.21 18.60
CA VAL A 36 16.44 3.19 19.78
C VAL A 36 15.20 2.36 19.50
N ILE A 37 14.55 2.52 18.34
CA ILE A 37 13.39 1.73 17.92
C ILE A 37 13.75 0.23 17.90
N LYS A 38 14.89 -0.13 17.29
CA LYS A 38 15.39 -1.52 17.26
C LYS A 38 15.60 -2.10 18.66
N ARG A 39 16.14 -1.30 19.58
CA ARG A 39 16.30 -1.71 20.98
C ARG A 39 14.95 -1.92 21.67
N LEU A 40 14.05 -0.95 21.61
CA LEU A 40 12.72 -1.04 22.24
C LEU A 40 11.92 -2.22 21.68
N SER A 41 12.00 -2.46 20.37
CA SER A 41 11.37 -3.60 19.72
C SER A 41 11.99 -4.92 20.16
N GLY A 42 13.32 -4.99 20.33
CA GLY A 42 14.00 -6.16 20.88
C GLY A 42 13.64 -6.49 22.33
N PHE A 43 13.14 -5.50 23.09
CA PHE A 43 12.57 -5.69 24.42
C PHE A 43 11.05 -5.88 24.43
N GLU A 44 10.43 -6.01 23.26
CA GLU A 44 8.97 -6.14 23.09
C GLU A 44 8.17 -4.97 23.70
N ILE A 45 8.79 -3.79 23.83
CA ILE A 45 8.16 -2.58 24.35
C ILE A 45 7.32 -1.89 23.27
N VAL A 46 7.78 -1.96 22.02
CA VAL A 46 7.10 -1.39 20.85
C VAL A 46 7.10 -2.39 19.69
N GLU A 47 6.05 -2.37 18.89
CA GLU A 47 6.03 -3.05 17.59
C GLU A 47 6.58 -2.10 16.52
N ALA A 48 7.61 -2.52 15.80
CA ALA A 48 8.20 -1.75 14.70
C ALA A 48 8.01 -2.51 13.39
N LYS A 49 7.53 -1.81 12.36
CA LYS A 49 7.36 -2.35 11.00
C LYS A 49 8.19 -1.52 10.03
N ASP A 50 9.13 -2.19 9.38
CA ASP A 50 9.88 -1.58 8.29
C ASP A 50 9.00 -1.53 7.03
N PHE A 51 8.84 -0.34 6.47
CA PHE A 51 8.23 -0.16 5.16
C PHE A 51 9.14 0.71 4.29
N LYS A 52 9.08 0.47 2.99
CA LYS A 52 9.80 1.28 1.99
C LYS A 52 8.80 2.13 1.25
N LYS A 53 9.01 3.44 1.26
CA LYS A 53 8.29 4.36 0.39
C LYS A 53 9.06 4.53 -0.91
N ASP A 54 8.87 3.60 -1.84
CA ASP A 54 9.35 3.74 -3.21
C ASP A 54 8.34 4.59 -4.01
N ASN A 55 8.81 5.60 -4.73
CA ASN A 55 7.97 6.41 -5.61
C ASN A 55 7.70 5.63 -6.91
N TYR A 56 6.49 5.09 -7.03
CA TYR A 56 5.99 4.47 -8.25
C TYR A 56 5.00 5.38 -8.94
N LEU A 57 5.06 5.41 -10.27
CA LEU A 57 4.07 6.08 -11.11
C LEU A 57 3.19 5.04 -11.80
N LEU A 58 1.93 5.37 -12.03
CA LEU A 58 1.04 4.55 -12.83
C LEU A 58 1.52 4.53 -14.28
N SER A 59 1.57 3.34 -14.88
CA SER A 59 1.69 3.21 -16.33
C SER A 59 0.40 3.65 -17.02
N GLU A 60 0.40 3.80 -18.34
CA GLU A 60 -0.82 4.13 -19.09
C GLU A 60 -1.93 3.08 -18.86
N GLU A 61 -1.57 1.80 -18.77
CA GLU A 61 -2.51 0.72 -18.44
C GLU A 61 -2.98 0.80 -16.97
N GLY A 62 -2.07 1.09 -16.04
CA GLY A 62 -2.41 1.31 -14.63
C GLY A 62 -3.39 2.45 -14.41
N LYS A 63 -3.26 3.55 -15.16
CA LYS A 63 -4.22 4.68 -15.13
C LYS A 63 -5.61 4.25 -15.59
N LEU A 64 -5.69 3.46 -16.66
CA LEU A 64 -6.97 2.93 -17.14
C LEU A 64 -7.65 2.06 -16.07
N TYR A 65 -6.88 1.21 -15.38
CA TYR A 65 -7.43 0.36 -14.32
C TYR A 65 -7.86 1.19 -13.10
N ALA A 66 -7.10 2.23 -12.74
CA ALA A 66 -7.44 3.15 -11.66
C ALA A 66 -8.73 3.94 -11.95
N LEU A 67 -8.98 4.28 -13.21
CA LEU A 67 -10.14 5.05 -13.67
C LEU A 67 -11.36 4.14 -13.90
N GLU A 68 -11.26 3.22 -14.84
CA GLU A 68 -12.37 2.42 -15.34
C GLU A 68 -12.60 1.18 -14.46
N GLY A 69 -11.53 0.60 -13.91
CA GLY A 69 -11.56 -0.63 -13.12
C GLY A 69 -10.71 -1.71 -13.78
N SER A 70 -10.35 -2.72 -13.00
CA SER A 70 -9.61 -3.88 -13.52
C SER A 70 -10.45 -4.63 -14.56
N PRO A 71 -9.80 -5.28 -15.54
CA PRO A 71 -10.48 -6.06 -16.57
C PRO A 71 -11.45 -7.08 -15.99
N GLU A 72 -11.14 -7.67 -14.84
CA GLU A 72 -11.98 -8.63 -14.14
C GLU A 72 -13.31 -8.03 -13.66
N VAL A 73 -13.29 -6.80 -13.12
CA VAL A 73 -14.48 -6.07 -12.66
C VAL A 73 -15.31 -5.56 -13.83
N ASN A 74 -14.64 -5.00 -14.84
CA ASN A 74 -15.30 -4.55 -16.05
C ASN A 74 -15.97 -5.71 -16.76
N PHE A 75 -15.32 -6.88 -16.77
CA PHE A 75 -15.86 -8.11 -17.30
C PHE A 75 -17.10 -8.58 -16.53
N PHE A 76 -17.05 -8.63 -15.19
CA PHE A 76 -18.22 -8.97 -14.37
C PHE A 76 -19.40 -8.03 -14.63
N SER A 77 -19.14 -6.72 -14.68
CA SER A 77 -20.16 -5.69 -14.88
C SER A 77 -20.79 -5.74 -16.28
N ALA A 78 -20.08 -6.28 -17.27
CA ALA A 78 -20.58 -6.48 -18.63
C ALA A 78 -21.52 -7.70 -18.76
N VAL A 79 -21.63 -8.55 -17.73
CA VAL A 79 -22.52 -9.72 -17.73
C VAL A 79 -23.92 -9.32 -17.23
N PRO A 80 -24.97 -9.42 -18.07
CA PRO A 80 -26.34 -9.10 -17.66
C PRO A 80 -26.87 -10.13 -16.66
N VAL A 81 -27.82 -9.70 -15.81
CA VAL A 81 -28.47 -10.57 -14.79
C VAL A 81 -29.22 -11.75 -15.41
N GLU A 82 -29.62 -11.65 -16.67
CA GLU A 82 -30.25 -12.71 -17.45
C GLU A 82 -29.26 -13.82 -17.87
N GLY A 83 -27.96 -13.60 -17.64
CA GLY A 83 -26.87 -14.48 -18.01
C GLY A 83 -26.41 -14.29 -19.45
N ILE A 84 -25.23 -14.85 -19.75
CA ILE A 84 -24.63 -14.87 -21.09
C ILE A 84 -24.03 -16.26 -21.33
N SER A 85 -24.10 -16.76 -22.56
CA SER A 85 -23.67 -18.12 -22.88
C SER A 85 -22.15 -18.28 -22.73
N LEU A 86 -21.67 -19.46 -22.31
CA LEU A 86 -20.23 -19.76 -22.19
C LEU A 86 -19.44 -19.57 -23.50
N ALA A 87 -20.10 -19.77 -24.65
CA ALA A 87 -19.52 -19.49 -25.96
C ALA A 87 -19.23 -17.99 -26.17
N ASN A 88 -20.01 -17.12 -25.52
CA ASN A 88 -19.84 -15.67 -25.53
C ASN A 88 -19.08 -15.15 -24.27
N LEU A 89 -18.84 -15.98 -23.26
CA LEU A 89 -18.42 -15.57 -21.90
C LEU A 89 -17.00 -15.96 -21.49
N LYS A 90 -16.17 -16.68 -22.25
CA LYS A 90 -14.91 -17.23 -21.67
C LYS A 90 -13.92 -16.16 -21.14
N VAL A 91 -13.99 -15.84 -19.84
CA VAL A 91 -12.92 -15.77 -18.79
C VAL A 91 -13.62 -15.76 -17.39
N ARG A 92 -12.95 -16.39 -16.41
CA ARG A 92 -13.35 -16.79 -15.03
C ARG A 92 -14.37 -15.93 -14.27
N VAL A 93 -15.34 -16.60 -13.63
CA VAL A 93 -16.37 -16.06 -12.72
C VAL A 93 -15.87 -16.09 -11.27
N VAL A 94 -16.05 -14.99 -10.53
CA VAL A 94 -15.87 -14.92 -9.06
C VAL A 94 -17.06 -14.14 -8.48
N GLU A 95 -17.68 -14.65 -7.41
CA GLU A 95 -18.97 -14.20 -6.87
C GLU A 95 -18.94 -12.90 -6.03
N ASN A 96 -17.80 -12.23 -5.93
CA ASN A 96 -17.70 -10.92 -5.28
C ASN A 96 -16.45 -10.20 -5.79
N VAL A 97 -16.61 -9.08 -6.50
CA VAL A 97 -15.48 -8.34 -7.08
C VAL A 97 -15.34 -6.98 -6.42
N GLU A 98 -14.70 -6.95 -5.26
CA GLU A 98 -14.04 -5.74 -4.79
C GLU A 98 -12.79 -5.53 -5.65
N ASP A 99 -12.68 -4.39 -6.32
CA ASP A 99 -11.57 -4.07 -7.22
C ASP A 99 -10.32 -3.66 -6.44
N LYS A 100 -9.74 -4.63 -5.72
CA LYS A 100 -8.54 -4.42 -4.92
C LYS A 100 -7.40 -3.86 -5.76
N VAL A 101 -7.32 -4.22 -7.04
CA VAL A 101 -6.30 -3.69 -7.95
C VAL A 101 -6.50 -2.19 -8.18
N LYS A 102 -7.72 -1.74 -8.48
CA LYS A 102 -8.05 -0.31 -8.62
C LYS A 102 -7.76 0.48 -7.34
N ASP A 103 -8.13 -0.06 -6.18
CA ASP A 103 -7.91 0.62 -4.90
C ASP A 103 -6.42 0.75 -4.57
N LEU A 104 -5.62 -0.29 -4.85
CA LEU A 104 -4.17 -0.24 -4.72
C LEU A 104 -3.55 0.78 -5.68
N LEU A 105 -4.00 0.84 -6.94
CA LEU A 105 -3.50 1.80 -7.92
C LEU A 105 -3.82 3.25 -7.54
N LYS A 106 -5.01 3.52 -6.99
CA LYS A 106 -5.36 4.84 -6.43
C LYS A 106 -4.50 5.20 -5.23
N THR A 107 -4.21 4.23 -4.37
CA THR A 107 -3.32 4.43 -3.21
C THR A 107 -1.91 4.84 -3.65
N ILE A 108 -1.41 4.25 -4.75
CA ILE A 108 -0.13 4.63 -5.36
C ILE A 108 -0.20 6.02 -6.00
N GLU A 109 -1.28 6.36 -6.68
CA GLU A 109 -1.50 7.71 -7.26
C GLU A 109 -1.52 8.80 -6.19
N GLU A 110 -2.11 8.52 -5.03
CA GLU A 110 -2.13 9.42 -3.86
C GLU A 110 -0.78 9.49 -3.11
N GLY A 111 0.23 8.70 -3.53
CA GLY A 111 1.56 8.67 -2.91
C GLY A 111 1.58 8.06 -1.50
N LYS A 112 0.60 7.20 -1.19
CA LYS A 112 0.51 6.44 0.06
C LYS A 112 1.37 5.17 -0.02
N VAL A 113 1.73 4.65 1.15
CA VAL A 113 2.53 3.43 1.26
C VAL A 113 1.67 2.22 0.91
N VAL A 114 2.20 1.35 0.06
CA VAL A 114 1.57 0.07 -0.33
C VAL A 114 2.55 -1.06 0.01
N ASP A 115 2.02 -2.23 0.38
CA ASP A 115 2.83 -3.39 0.75
C ASP A 115 3.77 -3.82 -0.41
N GLY A 116 4.95 -4.32 -0.05
CA GLY A 116 5.96 -4.73 -1.01
C GLY A 116 5.51 -5.87 -1.93
N ASN A 117 4.66 -6.79 -1.45
CA ASN A 117 4.13 -7.88 -2.26
C ASN A 117 3.14 -7.37 -3.31
N ASP A 118 2.23 -6.47 -2.91
CA ASP A 118 1.25 -5.86 -3.80
C ASP A 118 1.93 -5.03 -4.89
N VAL A 119 2.93 -4.23 -4.51
CA VAL A 119 3.78 -3.48 -5.46
C VAL A 119 4.49 -4.43 -6.44
N ALA A 120 5.05 -5.54 -5.95
CA ALA A 120 5.72 -6.51 -6.81
C ALA A 120 4.77 -7.12 -7.84
N ASP A 121 3.52 -7.41 -7.45
CA ASP A 121 2.53 -7.97 -8.36
C ASP A 121 2.01 -6.95 -9.38
N LEU A 122 1.77 -5.70 -8.98
CA LEU A 122 1.42 -4.61 -9.89
C LEU A 122 2.55 -4.33 -10.90
N SER A 123 3.81 -4.40 -10.44
CA SER A 123 5.00 -4.22 -11.28
C SER A 123 5.17 -5.35 -12.29
N LYS A 124 4.99 -6.62 -11.89
CA LYS A 124 4.99 -7.78 -12.82
C LYS A 124 3.92 -7.63 -13.91
N ARG A 125 2.76 -7.07 -13.56
CA ARG A 125 1.65 -6.77 -14.47
C ARG A 125 1.87 -5.51 -15.30
N LYS A 126 2.98 -4.79 -15.13
CA LYS A 126 3.32 -3.53 -15.82
C LYS A 126 2.32 -2.40 -15.60
N LEU A 127 1.57 -2.45 -14.50
CA LEU A 127 0.59 -1.42 -14.13
C LEU A 127 1.26 -0.20 -13.46
N ILE A 128 2.46 -0.39 -12.92
CA ILE A 128 3.26 0.66 -12.29
C ILE A 128 4.69 0.63 -12.82
N VAL A 129 5.35 1.79 -12.80
CA VAL A 129 6.75 1.97 -13.16
C VAL A 129 7.48 2.66 -12.02
N LYS A 130 8.72 2.24 -11.74
CA LYS A 130 9.57 2.92 -10.77
C LYS A 130 9.99 4.28 -11.35
N GLN A 131 9.84 5.34 -10.57
CA GLN A 131 10.33 6.67 -10.93
C GLN A 131 11.86 6.70 -11.04
#